data_AF-A0A9D8K3T4-F1
#
_entry.id   AF-A0A9D8K3T4-F1
#
_cell.length_a   1.000
_cell.length_b   1.000
_cell.length_c   1.000
_cell.angle_alpha   90.00
_cell.angle_beta   90.00
_cell.angle_gamma   90.00
#
_symmetry.space_group_name_H-M   'P 1'
#
loop_
_entity.id
_entity.type
_entity.pdbx_description
1 polymer ?
#
loop_
_entity_poly.entity_id
_entity_poly.type
_entity_poly.pdbx_seq_one_letter_code
_entity_poly.pdbx_strand_id
1 'polypeptide(L)'
;MFQSATTRRKRRSVSLPSIVPIGCELPVSESLPAAVRRIVRHLRPDKIILFGSYAYGKPTPDSDVDLLVVMRTRLKRANRTWAISRLLLPRPFPVDILVRTPKEVEHALAKGDFFIEEITEQGRVLYERRR
;
A
#
# COMPACT_ATOMS: atom_id res chain seq x y z
N MET A 1 -7.06 -34.27 12.23
CA MET A 1 -8.11 -33.24 12.39
C MET A 1 -7.48 -31.86 12.21
N PHE A 2 -7.29 -31.40 10.96
CA PHE A 2 -6.98 -30.00 10.67
C PHE A 2 -7.47 -29.71 9.25
N GLN A 3 -8.61 -29.04 9.15
CA GLN A 3 -9.09 -28.51 7.88
C GLN A 3 -8.45 -27.14 7.68
N SER A 4 -7.51 -27.03 6.74
CA SER A 4 -6.96 -25.75 6.30
C SER A 4 -7.99 -25.04 5.44
N ALA A 5 -8.78 -24.16 6.05
CA ALA A 5 -9.69 -23.26 5.36
C ALA A 5 -8.87 -22.26 4.53
N THR A 6 -8.77 -22.51 3.23
CA THR A 6 -8.21 -21.55 2.27
C THR A 6 -9.25 -20.46 2.06
N THR A 7 -9.22 -19.41 2.89
CA THR A 7 -10.11 -18.25 2.75
C THR A 7 -9.80 -17.51 1.45
N ARG A 8 -10.57 -17.82 0.42
CA ARG A 8 -10.64 -17.11 -0.85
C ARG A 8 -11.20 -15.70 -0.57
N ARG A 9 -10.32 -14.74 -0.22
CA ARG A 9 -10.69 -13.33 -0.02
C ARG A 9 -11.34 -12.82 -1.31
N LYS A 10 -12.67 -12.65 -1.29
CA LYS A 10 -13.44 -11.97 -2.35
C LYS A 10 -12.74 -10.63 -2.64
N ARG A 11 -12.40 -10.38 -3.90
CA ARG A 11 -12.02 -9.04 -4.38
C ARG A 11 -13.25 -8.14 -4.21
N ARG A 12 -13.39 -7.49 -3.04
CA ARG A 12 -14.34 -6.40 -2.87
C ARG A 12 -13.91 -5.30 -3.84
N SER A 13 -14.80 -4.86 -4.72
CA SER A 13 -14.60 -3.62 -5.47
C SER A 13 -14.45 -2.50 -4.44
N VAL A 14 -13.22 -2.02 -4.30
CA VAL A 14 -12.86 -1.09 -3.23
C VAL A 14 -13.36 0.30 -3.62
N SER A 15 -14.45 0.78 -3.03
CA SER A 15 -14.82 2.19 -3.10
C SER A 15 -13.90 2.97 -2.16
N LEU A 16 -13.00 3.77 -2.73
CA LEU A 16 -12.17 4.71 -1.97
C LEU A 16 -12.98 5.99 -1.71
N PRO A 17 -12.79 6.65 -0.55
CA PRO A 17 -13.39 7.95 -0.30
C PRO A 17 -12.95 8.97 -1.37
N SER A 18 -13.90 9.75 -1.88
CA SER A 18 -13.62 10.86 -2.81
C SER A 18 -13.25 12.13 -2.04
N ILE A 19 -12.15 12.07 -1.29
CA ILE A 19 -11.58 13.22 -0.58
C ILE A 19 -10.45 13.80 -1.41
N VAL A 20 -10.45 15.13 -1.54
CA VAL A 20 -9.38 15.90 -2.18
C VAL A 20 -8.44 16.39 -1.08
N PRO A 21 -7.16 15.95 -1.08
CA PRO A 21 -6.19 16.46 -0.11
C PRO A 21 -5.89 17.95 -0.34
N ILE A 22 -5.45 18.64 0.71
CA ILE A 22 -5.06 20.05 0.60
C ILE A 22 -3.94 20.21 -0.44
N GLY A 23 -4.11 21.21 -1.32
CA GLY A 23 -3.15 21.52 -2.39
C GLY A 23 -3.17 20.55 -3.57
N CYS A 24 -4.17 19.66 -3.66
CA CYS A 24 -4.33 18.72 -4.77
C CYS A 24 -5.57 19.05 -5.60
N GLU A 25 -5.54 18.69 -6.89
CA GLU A 25 -6.65 18.97 -7.82
C GLU A 25 -7.67 17.82 -7.88
N LEU A 26 -7.22 16.58 -7.65
CA LEU A 26 -8.02 15.38 -7.82
C LEU A 26 -8.20 14.63 -6.51
N PRO A 27 -9.36 13.98 -6.29
CA PRO A 27 -9.55 13.13 -5.14
C PRO A 27 -8.62 11.91 -5.19
N VAL A 28 -8.29 11.36 -4.01
CA VAL A 28 -7.43 10.16 -3.90
C VAL A 28 -8.00 8.97 -4.67
N SER A 29 -9.34 8.84 -4.72
CA SER A 29 -10.03 7.79 -5.47
C SER A 29 -9.70 7.80 -6.98
N GLU A 30 -9.36 8.95 -7.55
CA GLU A 30 -9.03 9.11 -8.97
C GLU A 30 -7.52 9.08 -9.23
N SER A 31 -6.73 9.67 -8.34
CA SER A 31 -5.28 9.81 -8.49
C SER A 31 -4.49 8.56 -8.06
N LEU A 32 -4.94 7.83 -7.03
CA LEU A 32 -4.26 6.64 -6.51
C LEU A 32 -4.13 5.50 -7.54
N PRO A 33 -5.14 5.17 -8.36
CA PRO A 33 -4.99 4.16 -9.41
C PRO A 33 -3.85 4.47 -10.38
N ALA A 34 -3.65 5.73 -10.75
CA ALA A 34 -2.56 6.14 -11.65
C ALA A 34 -1.18 5.99 -10.97
N ALA A 35 -1.08 6.39 -9.70
CA ALA A 35 0.12 6.21 -8.88
C ALA A 35 0.50 4.72 -8.76
N VAL A 36 -0.46 3.86 -8.41
CA VAL A 36 -0.28 2.40 -8.32
C VAL A 36 0.22 1.82 -9.65
N ARG A 37 -0.42 2.18 -10.78
CA ARG A 37 0.02 1.75 -12.12
C ARG A 37 1.44 2.20 -12.43
N ARG A 38 1.86 3.39 -12.02
CA ARG A 38 3.22 3.89 -12.23
C ARG A 38 4.24 3.10 -11.42
N ILE A 39 3.97 2.84 -10.14
CA ILE A 39 4.82 2.00 -9.27
C ILE A 39 4.95 0.59 -9.85
N VAL A 40 3.82 -0.03 -10.23
CA VAL A 40 3.80 -1.40 -10.78
C VAL A 40 4.64 -1.52 -12.04
N ARG A 41 4.50 -0.58 -12.99
CA ARG A 41 5.24 -0.60 -14.25
C ARG A 41 6.76 -0.51 -14.07
N HIS A 42 7.23 0.36 -13.17
CA HIS A 42 8.66 0.67 -13.06
C HIS A 42 9.40 -0.19 -12.05
N LEU A 43 8.78 -0.54 -10.93
CA LEU A 43 9.44 -1.24 -9.83
C LEU A 43 9.03 -2.69 -9.70
N ARG A 44 7.95 -3.09 -10.37
CA ARG A 44 7.45 -4.47 -10.37
C ARG A 44 7.39 -5.01 -8.92
N PRO A 45 6.58 -4.44 -8.02
CA PRO A 45 6.43 -4.94 -6.66
C PRO A 45 5.67 -6.27 -6.65
N ASP A 46 5.75 -7.00 -5.55
CA ASP A 46 4.95 -8.20 -5.32
C ASP A 46 3.54 -7.85 -4.84
N LYS A 47 3.42 -6.82 -3.99
CA LYS A 47 2.15 -6.37 -3.42
C LYS A 47 2.19 -4.87 -3.10
N ILE A 48 1.06 -4.19 -3.24
CA ILE A 48 0.83 -2.83 -2.75
C ILE A 48 -0.44 -2.85 -1.90
N ILE A 49 -0.33 -2.41 -0.65
CA ILE A 49 -1.44 -2.34 0.31
C ILE A 49 -1.59 -0.89 0.73
N LEU A 50 -2.82 -0.36 0.62
CA LEU A 50 -3.23 0.87 1.26
C LEU A 50 -3.56 0.58 2.72
N PHE A 51 -3.02 1.35 3.64
CA PHE A 51 -3.35 1.26 5.06
C PHE A 51 -3.75 2.62 5.62
N GLY A 52 -3.93 2.70 6.94
CA GLY A 52 -4.24 3.96 7.61
C GLY A 52 -5.65 4.49 7.28
N SER A 53 -5.77 5.81 7.31
CA SER A 53 -7.06 6.51 7.28
C SER A 53 -7.88 6.18 6.02
N TYR A 54 -7.23 6.12 4.85
CA TYR A 54 -7.89 5.78 3.57
C TYR A 54 -8.27 4.30 3.42
N ALA A 55 -7.74 3.40 4.26
CA ALA A 55 -8.06 1.98 4.22
C ALA A 55 -9.22 1.59 5.16
N TYR A 56 -9.06 1.87 6.44
CA TYR A 56 -9.98 1.45 7.51
C TYR A 56 -10.35 2.57 8.49
N GLY A 57 -9.72 3.74 8.37
CA GLY A 57 -10.06 4.91 9.17
C GLY A 57 -11.08 5.85 8.53
N LYS A 58 -11.00 7.12 8.93
CA LYS A 58 -11.82 8.24 8.40
C LYS A 58 -10.86 9.30 7.87
N PRO A 59 -10.54 9.29 6.57
CA PRO A 59 -9.60 10.27 6.02
C PRO A 59 -10.22 11.67 6.02
N THR A 60 -9.36 12.67 6.07
CA THR A 60 -9.67 14.11 5.98
C THR A 60 -8.83 14.73 4.86
N PRO A 61 -9.09 15.99 4.45
CA PRO A 61 -8.24 16.69 3.49
C PRO A 61 -6.76 16.81 3.92
N ASP A 62 -6.47 16.75 5.23
CA ASP A 62 -5.10 16.75 5.78
C ASP A 62 -4.46 15.36 5.84
N SER A 63 -5.21 14.30 5.53
CA SER A 63 -4.70 12.94 5.64
C SER A 63 -3.76 12.57 4.49
N ASP A 64 -2.64 11.94 4.83
CA ASP A 64 -1.75 11.28 3.90
C ASP A 64 -2.34 9.97 3.35
N VAL A 65 -1.87 9.57 2.18
CA VAL A 65 -2.10 8.24 1.61
C VAL A 65 -0.98 7.32 2.06
N ASP A 66 -1.29 6.33 2.89
CA ASP A 66 -0.31 5.39 3.42
C ASP A 66 -0.17 4.11 2.58
N LEU A 67 1.03 3.84 2.07
CA LEU A 67 1.29 2.68 1.21
C LEU A 67 2.36 1.76 1.77
N LEU A 68 1.99 0.49 1.99
CA LEU A 68 2.95 -0.60 2.15
C LEU A 68 3.22 -1.21 0.77
N VAL A 69 4.46 -1.09 0.31
CA VAL A 69 4.93 -1.74 -0.91
C VAL A 69 5.83 -2.91 -0.55
N VAL A 70 5.39 -4.12 -0.91
CA VAL A 70 6.16 -5.34 -0.73
C VAL A 70 6.90 -5.65 -2.02
N MET A 71 8.23 -5.66 -1.99
CA MET A 71 9.08 -5.83 -3.16
C MET A 71 10.39 -6.54 -2.81
N ARG A 72 10.79 -7.53 -3.61
CA ARG A 72 12.14 -8.11 -3.54
C ARG A 72 13.17 -7.08 -4.03
N THR A 73 14.13 -6.73 -3.18
CA THR A 73 15.18 -5.77 -3.51
C THR A 73 16.37 -5.94 -2.57
N ARG A 74 17.58 -5.60 -3.07
CA ARG A 74 18.81 -5.53 -2.28
C ARG A 74 19.13 -4.11 -1.80
N LEU A 75 18.31 -3.12 -2.17
CA LEU A 75 18.52 -1.73 -1.78
C LEU A 75 18.38 -1.54 -0.27
N LYS A 76 19.07 -0.55 0.29
CA LYS A 76 18.85 -0.06 1.66
C LYS A 76 17.46 0.56 1.78
N ARG A 77 16.84 0.51 2.97
CA ARG A 77 15.46 0.97 3.21
C ARG A 77 15.15 2.36 2.66
N ALA A 78 15.98 3.36 2.98
CA ALA A 78 15.83 4.74 2.50
C ALA A 78 15.76 4.82 0.97
N ASN A 79 16.64 4.09 0.27
CA ASN A 79 16.68 4.08 -1.20
C ASN A 79 15.42 3.45 -1.81
N ARG A 80 14.78 2.50 -1.12
CA ARG A 80 13.52 1.89 -1.57
C ARG A 80 12.38 2.92 -1.52
N THR A 81 12.24 3.59 -0.39
CA THR A 81 11.23 4.65 -0.20
C THR A 81 11.45 5.78 -1.20
N TRP A 82 12.71 6.19 -1.40
CA TRP A 82 13.05 7.25 -2.34
C TRP A 82 12.76 6.89 -3.80
N ALA A 83 13.01 5.64 -4.21
CA ALA A 83 12.68 5.17 -5.56
C ALA A 83 11.18 5.29 -5.85
N ILE A 84 10.32 4.95 -4.88
CA ILE A 84 8.87 5.11 -5.03
C ILE A 84 8.49 6.59 -5.00
N SER A 85 9.01 7.36 -4.03
CA SER A 85 8.71 8.79 -3.90
C SER A 85 9.01 9.57 -5.18
N ARG A 86 10.17 9.32 -5.81
CA ARG A 86 10.55 9.93 -7.10
C ARG A 86 9.61 9.58 -8.24
N LEU A 87 9.08 8.35 -8.27
CA LEU A 87 8.10 7.96 -9.29
C LEU A 87 6.75 8.65 -9.10
N LEU A 88 6.48 9.20 -7.92
CA LEU A 88 5.24 9.92 -7.67
C LEU A 88 5.41 11.44 -7.82
N LEU A 89 6.46 11.91 -8.50
CA LEU A 89 6.59 13.33 -8.86
C LEU A 89 5.98 13.62 -10.26
N PRO A 90 5.31 14.79 -10.43
CA PRO A 90 4.84 15.71 -9.38
C PRO A 90 3.84 15.02 -8.43
N ARG A 91 3.84 15.40 -7.14
CA ARG A 91 3.06 14.72 -6.08
C ARG A 91 1.56 14.80 -6.40
N PRO A 92 0.86 13.66 -6.62
CA PRO A 92 -0.58 13.68 -6.85
C PRO A 92 -1.39 13.83 -5.56
N PHE A 93 -0.79 13.51 -4.42
CA PHE A 93 -1.34 13.60 -3.07
C PHE A 93 -0.20 13.50 -2.03
N PRO A 94 -0.44 13.96 -0.78
CA PRO A 94 0.42 13.66 0.37
C PRO A 94 0.48 12.13 0.59
N VAL A 95 1.67 11.57 0.78
CA VAL A 95 1.85 10.10 0.79
C VAL A 95 3.04 9.69 1.63
N ASP A 96 2.77 8.74 2.51
CA ASP A 96 3.72 8.01 3.33
C ASP A 96 3.95 6.60 2.79
N ILE A 97 5.23 6.25 2.65
CA ILE A 97 5.65 5.04 1.91
C ILE A 97 6.50 4.16 2.81
N LEU A 98 5.95 3.00 3.15
CA LEU A 98 6.65 1.91 3.81
C LEU A 98 7.04 0.86 2.77
N VAL A 99 8.32 0.50 2.69
CA VAL A 99 8.79 -0.55 1.75
C VAL A 99 9.43 -1.70 2.50
N ARG A 100 8.90 -2.91 2.30
CA ARG A 100 9.42 -4.15 2.91
C ARG A 100 9.69 -5.21 1.84
N THR A 101 10.68 -6.05 2.08
CA THR A 101 10.83 -7.30 1.32
C THR A 101 9.80 -8.33 1.82
N PRO A 102 9.43 -9.34 1.01
CA PRO A 102 8.56 -10.42 1.47
C PRO A 102 9.07 -11.08 2.77
N LYS A 103 10.38 -11.33 2.85
CA LYS A 103 11.03 -11.88 4.06
C LYS A 103 10.91 -10.97 5.27
N GLU A 104 11.02 -9.65 5.10
CA GLU A 104 10.85 -8.70 6.21
C GLU A 104 9.40 -8.69 6.72
N VAL A 105 8.41 -8.86 5.84
CA VAL A 105 7.00 -8.97 6.24
C VAL A 105 6.76 -10.28 6.98
N GLU A 106 7.20 -11.41 6.42
CA GLU A 106 7.10 -12.74 7.06
C GLU A 106 7.74 -12.74 8.45
N HIS A 107 8.94 -12.18 8.58
CA HIS A 107 9.65 -12.08 9.85
C HIS A 107 8.97 -11.16 10.87
N ALA A 108 8.37 -10.05 10.41
CA ALA A 108 7.63 -9.14 11.28
C ALA A 108 6.37 -9.83 11.84
N LEU A 109 5.60 -10.51 10.99
CA LEU A 109 4.43 -11.29 11.41
C LEU A 109 4.81 -12.42 12.37
N ALA A 110 5.89 -13.15 12.11
CA ALA A 110 6.37 -14.20 13.00
C ALA A 110 6.79 -13.68 14.39
N LYS A 111 7.06 -12.38 14.52
CA LYS A 111 7.43 -11.71 15.77
C LYS A 111 6.28 -10.99 16.47
N GLY A 112 5.07 -11.02 15.92
CA GLY A 112 3.95 -10.27 16.49
C GLY A 112 4.06 -8.75 16.29
N ASP A 113 4.64 -8.30 15.16
CA ASP A 113 4.67 -6.87 14.84
C ASP A 113 3.25 -6.38 14.52
N PHE A 114 2.57 -5.85 15.55
CA PHE A 114 1.18 -5.39 15.49
C PHE A 114 0.91 -4.42 14.33
N PHE A 115 1.89 -3.61 13.94
CA PHE A 115 1.71 -2.66 12.84
C PHE A 115 1.65 -3.38 11.48
N ILE A 116 2.54 -4.35 11.26
CA ILE A 116 2.50 -5.16 10.03
C ILE A 116 1.27 -6.08 10.03
N GLU A 117 0.89 -6.63 11.18
CA GLU A 117 -0.36 -7.41 11.34
C GLU A 117 -1.57 -6.57 10.93
N GLU A 118 -1.78 -5.39 11.52
CA GLU A 118 -2.90 -4.50 11.19
C GLU A 118 -2.95 -4.17 9.69
N ILE A 119 -1.80 -3.80 9.10
CA ILE A 119 -1.73 -3.49 7.67
C ILE A 119 -2.13 -4.70 6.82
N THR A 120 -1.67 -5.90 7.15
CA THR A 120 -1.97 -7.10 6.36
C THR A 120 -3.39 -7.61 6.54
N GLU A 121 -3.98 -7.41 7.71
CA GLU A 121 -5.33 -7.84 8.04
C GLU A 121 -6.38 -6.85 7.55
N GLN A 122 -6.23 -5.57 7.89
CA GLN A 122 -7.23 -4.53 7.65
C GLN A 122 -6.94 -3.71 6.38
N GLY A 123 -5.69 -3.65 5.95
CA GLY A 123 -5.29 -2.90 4.77
C GLY A 123 -5.98 -3.38 3.49
N ARG A 124 -6.12 -2.46 2.53
CA ARG A 124 -6.75 -2.70 1.23
C ARG A 124 -5.67 -3.03 0.21
N VAL A 125 -5.71 -4.25 -0.33
CA VAL A 125 -4.78 -4.68 -1.39
C VAL A 125 -5.13 -3.96 -2.70
N LEU A 126 -4.28 -3.01 -3.10
CA LEU A 126 -4.42 -2.26 -4.36
C LEU A 126 -3.85 -3.03 -5.55
N TYR A 127 -2.80 -3.81 -5.31
CA TYR A 127 -2.15 -4.64 -6.31
C TYR A 127 -1.52 -5.87 -5.65
N GLU A 128 -1.63 -7.02 -6.30
CA GLU A 128 -0.92 -8.24 -5.94
C GLU A 128 -0.55 -8.96 -7.23
N ARG A 129 0.74 -9.27 -7.37
CA ARG A 129 1.24 -10.00 -8.54
C ARG A 129 0.72 -11.43 -8.49
N ARG A 130 -0.02 -11.83 -9.52
CA ARG A 130 -0.38 -13.24 -9.72
C ARG A 130 0.90 -14.01 -10.03
N ARG A 131 1.12 -15.10 -9.29
CA ARG A 131 2.16 -16.09 -9.59
C ARG A 131 1.65 -17.02 -10.69
#